data_AF-A0A8C2C3V0-F1
#
_entry.id   AF-A0A8C2C3V0-F1
#
_cell.length_a   1.000
_cell.length_b   1.000
_cell.length_c   1.000
_cell.angle_alpha   90.00
_cell.angle_beta   90.00
_cell.angle_gamma   90.00
#
_symmetry.space_group_name_H-M   'P 1'
#
loop_
_entity.id
_entity.type
_entity.pdbx_description
1 polymer ?
#
loop_
_entity_poly.entity_id
_entity_poly.type
_entity_poly.pdbx_seq_one_letter_code
_entity_poly.pdbx_strand_id
1 'polypeptide(L)'
;MSLVFMLQYIDESENGSSVFILDHPLTIVFFGNSAAVQYQHENFLLGEIQPNFENVAISRTVLLQMKKSGCHVSVINLIGLHETALDLDALTDKLVNENEIIAFIFVVRLGQLTDADKMGLEWLQRVFGDRVLQFVMILFTYESEEESDSIIDDLKKNSALERLIEKCGGRFHTCSKNMNNKSEMRDLMNRIENMFTDNKQQSYTSEMYNTAFREREDLQNRTSQSDYHTVIGKTMHCTLMKEKRQTQRVSECRVKIEHEKEVRKNSMNVDIQLIKIFFKGIVHPKMKILSLITHPHVVPNP
;
A
#
# COMPACT_ATOMS: atom_id res chain seq x y z
N MET A 1 6.88 0.93 -46.70
CA MET A 1 6.63 2.36 -46.99
C MET A 1 6.92 3.10 -45.70
N SER A 2 7.90 4.02 -45.72
CA SER A 2 8.42 4.68 -44.52
C SER A 2 7.40 5.68 -43.94
N LEU A 3 7.27 5.69 -42.61
CA LEU A 3 6.36 6.47 -41.75
C LEU A 3 6.45 8.01 -41.88
N VAL A 4 7.06 8.53 -42.95
CA VAL A 4 7.36 9.95 -43.16
C VAL A 4 6.21 10.72 -43.84
N PHE A 5 5.09 10.08 -44.20
CA PHE A 5 4.09 10.70 -45.10
C PHE A 5 2.63 10.78 -44.62
N MET A 6 2.34 10.79 -43.31
CA MET A 6 0.93 11.03 -42.92
C MET A 6 0.73 11.88 -41.67
N LEU A 7 1.17 13.15 -41.71
CA LEU A 7 0.54 14.26 -40.98
C LEU A 7 0.46 15.48 -41.89
N GLN A 8 -0.28 15.32 -42.98
CA GLN A 8 -0.70 16.44 -43.80
C GLN A 8 -2.17 16.71 -43.50
N TYR A 9 -2.43 17.95 -43.11
CA TYR A 9 -3.73 18.60 -42.93
C TYR A 9 -4.46 18.39 -41.58
N ILE A 10 -4.27 19.36 -40.69
CA ILE A 10 -5.25 19.77 -39.67
C ILE A 10 -5.44 21.29 -39.84
N ASP A 11 -6.23 21.75 -40.82
CA ASP A 11 -7.03 22.98 -40.66
C ASP A 11 -8.13 23.08 -41.74
N GLU A 12 -9.26 23.66 -41.33
CA GLU A 12 -10.20 24.51 -42.09
C GLU A 12 -11.49 24.64 -41.26
N SER A 13 -11.45 25.43 -40.19
CA SER A 13 -12.68 26.06 -39.67
C SER A 13 -12.42 27.43 -39.07
N GLU A 14 -13.04 28.44 -39.69
CA GLU A 14 -13.01 29.86 -39.29
C GLU A 14 -13.66 30.08 -37.92
N ASN A 15 -12.84 30.19 -36.87
CA ASN A 15 -12.92 31.17 -35.77
C ASN A 15 -12.07 30.69 -34.58
N GLY A 16 -11.45 31.64 -33.88
CA GLY A 16 -10.81 31.43 -32.57
C GLY A 16 -9.31 31.11 -32.64
N SER A 17 -8.51 31.97 -32.01
CA SER A 17 -7.05 31.98 -31.95
C SER A 17 -6.43 30.69 -31.41
N SER A 18 -5.52 30.06 -32.16
CA SER A 18 -4.61 29.03 -31.62
C SER A 18 -3.50 29.67 -30.81
N VAL A 19 -3.22 29.18 -29.60
CA VAL A 19 -2.31 29.82 -28.64
C VAL A 19 -0.94 29.15 -28.59
N PHE A 20 -0.74 27.99 -29.21
CA PHE A 20 0.58 27.40 -29.38
C PHE A 20 1.47 28.19 -30.35
N ILE A 21 2.04 29.31 -29.88
CA ILE A 21 3.32 29.80 -30.37
C ILE A 21 4.35 29.27 -29.37
N LEU A 22 4.85 28.06 -29.58
CA LEU A 22 5.84 27.46 -28.68
C LEU A 22 7.10 27.13 -29.47
N ASP A 23 8.17 27.87 -29.17
CA ASP A 23 9.53 27.65 -29.68
C ASP A 23 10.19 26.39 -29.06
N HIS A 24 9.44 25.54 -28.32
CA HIS A 24 9.94 24.40 -27.54
C HIS A 24 9.07 23.14 -27.75
N PRO A 25 9.67 21.95 -27.88
CA PRO A 25 8.94 20.69 -28.10
C PRO A 25 8.18 20.26 -26.84
N LEU A 26 6.88 20.00 -26.98
CA LEU A 26 6.02 19.59 -25.87
C LEU A 26 5.93 18.06 -25.78
N THR A 27 5.79 17.53 -24.57
CA THR A 27 5.71 16.08 -24.35
C THR A 27 4.38 15.67 -23.71
N ILE A 28 3.77 14.62 -24.27
CA ILE A 28 2.55 13.99 -23.79
C ILE A 28 2.87 12.54 -23.42
N VAL A 29 2.48 12.12 -22.24
CA VAL A 29 2.71 10.77 -21.73
C VAL A 29 1.40 9.99 -21.70
N PHE A 30 1.33 8.86 -22.39
CA PHE A 30 0.20 7.93 -22.35
C PHE A 30 0.48 6.81 -21.36
N PHE A 31 -0.45 6.51 -20.47
CA PHE A 31 -0.35 5.40 -19.53
C PHE A 31 -1.73 4.80 -19.25
N GLY A 32 -1.78 3.61 -18.65
CA GLY A 32 -3.02 2.92 -18.34
C GLY A 32 -2.99 1.46 -18.77
N ASN A 33 -4.15 0.82 -18.81
CA ASN A 33 -4.30 -0.60 -19.09
C ASN A 33 -4.02 -0.91 -20.57
N SER A 34 -3.16 -1.89 -20.83
CA SER A 34 -2.82 -2.31 -22.19
C SER A 34 -4.02 -2.81 -22.99
N ALA A 35 -5.05 -3.36 -22.34
CA ALA A 35 -6.29 -3.81 -22.98
C ALA A 35 -7.18 -2.65 -23.47
N ALA A 36 -6.92 -1.42 -23.04
CA ALA A 36 -7.68 -0.23 -23.43
C ALA A 36 -7.23 0.36 -24.76
N VAL A 37 -6.18 -0.18 -25.41
CA VAL A 37 -5.67 0.32 -26.69
C VAL A 37 -5.44 -0.81 -27.68
N GLN A 38 -5.31 -0.45 -28.96
CA GLN A 38 -4.92 -1.37 -30.01
C GLN A 38 -3.68 -0.84 -30.76
N TYR A 39 -2.62 -1.64 -30.76
CA TYR A 39 -1.38 -1.35 -31.46
C TYR A 39 -1.46 -1.85 -32.91
N GLN A 40 -1.31 -0.94 -33.88
CA GLN A 40 -1.36 -1.23 -35.32
C GLN A 40 -0.77 -0.07 -36.15
N HIS A 41 -0.53 -0.30 -37.44
CA HIS A 41 0.14 0.65 -38.34
C HIS A 41 -0.60 1.99 -38.42
N GLU A 42 -1.93 1.91 -38.46
CA GLU A 42 -2.83 3.04 -38.60
C GLU A 42 -3.07 3.79 -37.27
N ASN A 43 -2.53 3.31 -36.14
CA ASN A 43 -2.64 4.03 -34.87
C ASN A 43 -1.71 5.26 -34.89
N PHE A 44 -2.33 6.45 -34.87
CA PHE A 44 -1.60 7.71 -35.03
C PHE A 44 -0.67 8.05 -33.87
N LEU A 45 -0.99 7.62 -32.65
CA LEU A 45 -0.25 7.98 -31.44
C LEU A 45 0.73 6.89 -30.98
N LEU A 46 0.25 5.66 -30.89
CA LEU A 46 0.97 4.55 -30.26
C LEU A 46 1.70 3.66 -31.28
N GLY A 47 1.19 3.59 -32.52
CA GLY A 47 1.75 2.75 -33.58
C GLY A 47 1.59 1.25 -33.32
N GLU A 48 2.48 0.46 -33.91
CA GLU A 48 2.42 -1.02 -33.90
C GLU A 48 3.10 -1.67 -32.71
N ILE A 49 4.04 -0.97 -32.06
CA ILE A 49 4.94 -1.59 -31.09
C ILE A 49 4.41 -1.33 -29.69
N GLN A 50 4.05 -2.41 -29.00
CA GLN A 50 3.74 -2.38 -27.58
C GLN A 50 5.03 -2.15 -26.78
N PRO A 51 5.03 -1.27 -25.75
CA PRO A 51 6.20 -1.04 -24.92
C PRO A 51 6.58 -2.32 -24.15
N ASN A 52 7.88 -2.54 -23.97
CA ASN A 52 8.41 -3.65 -23.17
C ASN A 52 9.57 -3.18 -22.28
N PHE A 53 10.06 -4.03 -21.37
CA PHE A 53 11.14 -3.71 -20.42
C PHE A 53 12.47 -3.30 -21.03
N GLU A 54 12.73 -3.66 -22.29
CA GLU A 54 13.96 -3.32 -22.98
C GLU A 54 13.82 -2.01 -23.78
N ASN A 55 12.58 -1.58 -24.04
CA ASN A 55 12.18 -0.40 -24.82
C ASN A 55 11.19 0.49 -24.04
N VAL A 56 11.38 0.61 -22.73
CA VAL A 56 10.37 1.08 -21.74
C VAL A 56 9.72 2.43 -22.04
N ALA A 57 10.37 3.28 -22.84
CA ALA A 57 9.73 4.46 -23.41
C ALA A 57 9.98 4.48 -24.91
N ILE A 58 9.12 3.83 -25.70
CA ILE A 58 9.07 4.09 -27.14
C ILE A 58 8.51 5.50 -27.28
N SER A 59 9.41 6.47 -27.33
CA SER A 59 9.08 7.85 -27.67
C SER A 59 8.80 7.91 -29.17
N ARG A 60 7.62 8.43 -29.51
CA ARG A 60 7.23 8.72 -30.89
C ARG A 60 7.05 10.22 -31.03
N THR A 61 7.81 10.86 -31.90
CA THR A 61 7.58 12.27 -32.25
C THR A 61 6.48 12.36 -33.28
N VAL A 62 5.42 13.10 -32.95
CA VAL A 62 4.28 13.40 -33.81
C VAL A 62 4.35 14.88 -34.17
N LEU A 63 4.47 15.21 -35.46
CA LEU A 63 4.44 16.60 -35.91
C LEU A 63 2.99 17.05 -36.02
N LEU A 64 2.57 17.95 -35.14
CA LEU A 64 1.24 18.53 -35.21
C LEU A 64 1.34 19.88 -35.92
N GLN A 65 0.74 19.97 -37.10
CA GLN A 65 0.51 21.25 -37.76
C GLN A 65 -0.67 21.91 -37.05
N MET A 66 -0.39 22.84 -36.13
CA MET A 66 -1.40 23.68 -35.49
C MET A 66 -1.57 24.95 -36.31
N LYS A 67 -2.75 25.58 -36.21
CA LYS A 67 -3.29 26.72 -36.98
C LYS A 67 -2.28 27.76 -37.53
N LYS A 68 -1.10 27.98 -36.93
CA LYS A 68 -0.03 28.87 -37.46
C LYS A 68 1.41 28.46 -37.17
N SER A 69 1.67 27.27 -36.64
CA SER A 69 3.02 26.80 -36.31
C SER A 69 3.07 25.27 -36.41
N GLY A 70 4.12 24.73 -37.03
CA GLY A 70 4.45 23.33 -36.84
C GLY A 70 4.94 23.16 -35.40
N CYS A 71 4.17 22.48 -34.56
CA CYS A 71 4.58 22.13 -33.21
C CYS A 71 5.04 20.67 -33.19
N HIS A 72 6.25 20.43 -32.71
CA HIS A 72 6.74 19.07 -32.46
C HIS A 72 6.19 18.60 -31.12
N VAL A 73 5.32 17.61 -31.15
CA VAL A 73 4.80 16.96 -29.94
C VAL A 73 5.43 15.57 -29.84
N SER A 74 6.13 15.34 -28.74
CA SER A 74 6.64 14.02 -28.38
C SER A 74 5.57 13.25 -27.61
N VAL A 75 5.28 12.04 -28.06
CA VAL A 75 4.34 11.12 -27.42
C VAL A 75 5.15 10.00 -26.81
N ILE A 76 5.04 9.82 -25.50
CA ILE A 76 5.73 8.78 -24.75
C ILE A 76 4.69 7.75 -24.29
N ASN A 77 4.87 6.51 -24.74
CA ASN A 77 3.94 5.43 -24.43
C ASN A 77 4.44 4.59 -23.25
N LEU A 78 3.76 4.73 -22.11
CA LEU A 78 3.96 4.00 -20.85
C LEU A 78 2.78 3.06 -20.52
N ILE A 79 1.90 2.78 -21.49
CA ILE A 79 0.75 1.91 -21.29
C ILE A 79 1.23 0.49 -20.91
N GLY A 80 0.56 -0.13 -19.95
CA GLY A 80 0.87 -1.47 -19.44
C GLY A 80 2.08 -1.54 -18.50
N LEU A 81 2.90 -0.49 -18.38
CA LEU A 81 4.10 -0.56 -17.51
C LEU A 81 3.76 -0.71 -16.02
N HIS A 82 2.66 -0.11 -15.57
CA HIS A 82 2.19 -0.26 -14.19
C HIS A 82 1.84 -1.72 -13.82
N GLU A 83 1.61 -2.60 -14.79
CA GLU A 83 1.22 -4.01 -14.59
C GLU A 83 2.40 -4.89 -14.12
N THR A 84 3.62 -4.36 -14.13
CA THR A 84 4.84 -5.18 -14.19
C THR A 84 5.66 -5.20 -12.90
N ALA A 85 5.15 -4.58 -11.85
CA ALA A 85 5.71 -4.59 -10.49
C ALA A 85 7.16 -4.08 -10.33
N LEU A 86 7.77 -3.49 -11.37
CA LEU A 86 9.13 -2.96 -11.30
C LEU A 86 9.18 -1.51 -10.79
N ASP A 87 10.29 -1.18 -10.16
CA ASP A 87 10.67 0.19 -9.83
C ASP A 87 11.19 0.88 -11.10
N LEU A 88 10.53 1.97 -11.48
CA LEU A 88 10.78 2.70 -12.71
C LEU A 88 11.49 4.03 -12.45
N ASP A 89 12.00 4.26 -11.24
CA ASP A 89 12.59 5.54 -10.84
C ASP A 89 13.70 6.03 -11.79
N ALA A 90 14.58 5.15 -12.28
CA ALA A 90 15.65 5.53 -13.21
C ALA A 90 15.10 5.95 -14.59
N LEU A 91 14.03 5.29 -15.06
CA LEU A 91 13.33 5.70 -16.28
C LEU A 91 12.61 7.02 -16.06
N THR A 92 11.89 7.14 -14.93
CA THR A 92 11.11 8.33 -14.61
C THR A 92 12.00 9.54 -14.45
N ASP A 93 13.18 9.40 -13.83
CA ASP A 93 14.17 10.46 -13.73
C ASP A 93 14.62 10.94 -15.12
N LYS A 94 14.96 10.01 -16.02
CA LYS A 94 15.29 10.35 -17.41
C LYS A 94 14.12 11.06 -18.12
N LEU A 95 12.91 10.53 -17.96
CA LEU A 95 11.69 11.07 -18.56
C LEU A 95 11.46 12.53 -18.15
N VAL A 96 11.55 12.87 -16.87
CA VAL A 96 11.27 14.23 -16.38
C VAL A 96 12.43 15.21 -16.60
N ASN A 97 13.66 14.71 -16.73
CA ASN A 97 14.84 15.56 -16.96
C ASN A 97 15.01 15.92 -18.44
N GLU A 98 14.55 15.08 -19.36
CA GLU A 98 14.69 15.28 -20.80
C GLU A 98 13.46 15.93 -21.45
N ASN A 99 12.34 16.09 -20.73
CA ASN A 99 11.07 16.48 -21.33
C ASN A 99 10.28 17.48 -20.47
N GLU A 100 9.62 18.43 -21.14
CA GLU A 100 8.56 19.24 -20.55
C GLU A 100 7.22 18.54 -20.76
N ILE A 101 6.75 17.82 -19.73
CA ILE A 101 5.53 17.02 -19.82
C ILE A 101 4.33 17.92 -19.57
N ILE A 102 3.54 18.17 -20.61
CA ILE A 102 2.35 19.03 -20.51
C ILE A 102 1.08 18.26 -20.13
N ALA A 103 1.08 16.95 -20.35
CA ALA A 103 -0.09 16.11 -20.14
C ALA A 103 0.28 14.65 -19.87
N PHE A 104 -0.42 14.06 -18.91
CA PHE A 104 -0.50 12.62 -18.69
C PHE A 104 -1.89 12.15 -19.11
N ILE A 105 -1.96 11.32 -20.15
CA ILE A 105 -3.21 10.78 -20.70
C ILE A 105 -3.43 9.39 -20.10
N PHE A 106 -4.40 9.30 -19.21
CA PHE A 106 -4.78 8.05 -18.57
C PHE A 106 -5.81 7.32 -19.43
N VAL A 107 -5.40 6.24 -20.09
CA VAL A 107 -6.25 5.49 -21.02
C VAL A 107 -7.03 4.41 -20.29
N VAL A 108 -8.36 4.45 -20.41
CA VAL A 108 -9.30 3.54 -19.74
C VAL A 108 -10.33 3.06 -20.76
N ARG A 109 -10.67 1.77 -20.76
CA ARG A 109 -11.72 1.26 -21.63
C ARG A 109 -13.10 1.71 -21.12
N LEU A 110 -13.91 2.26 -22.02
CA LEU A 110 -15.28 2.67 -21.72
C LEU A 110 -16.13 1.47 -21.26
N GLY A 111 -17.03 1.70 -20.31
CA GLY A 111 -17.88 0.64 -19.72
C GLY A 111 -17.15 -0.41 -18.88
N GLN A 112 -15.81 -0.40 -18.81
CA GLN A 112 -15.01 -1.45 -18.17
C GLN A 112 -13.92 -0.87 -17.26
N LEU A 113 -14.32 -0.13 -16.22
CA LEU A 113 -13.37 0.27 -15.18
C LEU A 113 -12.97 -0.94 -14.33
N THR A 114 -11.73 -1.39 -14.48
CA THR A 114 -11.15 -2.53 -13.77
C THR A 114 -10.37 -2.10 -12.54
N ASP A 115 -10.02 -3.06 -11.67
CA ASP A 115 -9.10 -2.78 -10.56
C ASP A 115 -7.68 -2.48 -11.06
N ALA A 116 -7.29 -2.99 -12.24
CA ALA A 116 -6.03 -2.63 -12.88
C ALA A 116 -6.00 -1.14 -13.25
N ASP A 117 -7.11 -0.57 -13.72
CA ASP A 117 -7.19 0.87 -14.01
C ASP A 117 -7.02 1.70 -12.73
N LYS A 118 -7.63 1.28 -11.61
CA LYS A 118 -7.44 1.96 -10.32
C LYS A 118 -5.97 1.92 -9.88
N MET A 119 -5.33 0.75 -10.03
CA MET A 119 -3.90 0.58 -9.76
C MET A 119 -3.03 1.45 -10.66
N GLY A 120 -3.43 1.69 -11.91
CA GLY A 120 -2.69 2.56 -12.84
C GLY A 120 -2.58 4.00 -12.38
N LEU A 121 -3.69 4.60 -11.90
CA LEU A 121 -3.66 5.96 -11.36
C LEU A 121 -2.92 6.03 -10.03
N GLU A 122 -3.11 5.05 -9.15
CA GLU A 122 -2.36 4.95 -7.88
C GLU A 122 -0.87 4.79 -8.10
N TRP A 123 -0.47 3.99 -9.10
CA TRP A 123 0.91 3.85 -9.53
C TRP A 123 1.48 5.20 -9.98
N LEU A 124 0.73 5.96 -10.79
CA LEU A 124 1.17 7.28 -11.25
C LEU A 124 1.41 8.22 -10.06
N GLN A 125 0.48 8.30 -9.11
CA GLN A 125 0.64 9.11 -7.89
C GLN A 125 1.81 8.65 -7.04
N ARG A 126 2.03 7.34 -6.91
CA ARG A 126 3.16 6.79 -6.15
C ARG A 126 4.51 7.15 -6.77
N VAL A 127 4.58 7.23 -8.10
CA VAL A 127 5.84 7.50 -8.83
C VAL A 127 6.07 9.00 -9.01
N PHE A 128 5.06 9.76 -9.39
CA PHE A 128 5.15 11.20 -9.73
C PHE A 128 4.62 12.13 -8.62
N GLY A 129 4.13 11.58 -7.50
CA GLY A 129 3.50 12.34 -6.43
C GLY A 129 2.10 12.86 -6.77
N ASP A 130 1.36 13.30 -5.76
CA ASP A 130 -0.04 13.72 -5.93
C ASP A 130 -0.23 14.93 -6.84
N ARG A 131 0.80 15.78 -6.98
CA ARG A 131 0.72 16.96 -7.86
C ARG A 131 0.60 16.58 -9.33
N VAL A 132 1.01 15.36 -9.72
CA VAL A 132 0.88 14.88 -11.10
C VAL A 132 -0.57 14.90 -11.58
N LEU A 133 -1.53 14.71 -10.67
CA LEU A 133 -2.95 14.71 -11.00
C LEU A 133 -3.40 16.02 -11.63
N GLN A 134 -2.73 17.15 -11.37
CA GLN A 134 -3.00 18.43 -12.03
C GLN A 134 -2.68 18.43 -13.52
N PHE A 135 -2.02 17.40 -14.06
CA PHE A 135 -1.68 17.26 -15.47
C PHE A 135 -2.36 16.04 -16.11
N VAL A 136 -3.24 15.35 -15.38
CA VAL A 136 -3.90 14.14 -15.85
C VAL A 136 -5.23 14.46 -16.55
N MET A 137 -5.42 13.89 -17.73
CA MET A 137 -6.71 13.78 -18.40
C MET A 137 -7.04 12.30 -18.66
N ILE A 138 -8.29 11.91 -18.44
CA ILE A 138 -8.74 10.55 -18.73
C ILE A 138 -9.16 10.46 -20.21
N LEU A 139 -8.64 9.47 -20.93
CA LEU A 139 -9.06 9.12 -22.27
C LEU A 139 -9.85 7.82 -22.23
N PHE A 140 -11.16 7.91 -22.41
CA PHE A 140 -12.01 6.72 -22.52
C PHE A 140 -11.95 6.17 -23.94
N THR A 141 -11.60 4.90 -24.07
CA THR A 141 -11.55 4.23 -25.36
C THR A 141 -12.76 3.35 -25.61
N TYR A 142 -13.31 3.41 -26.82
CA TYR A 142 -14.43 2.57 -27.25
C TYR A 142 -14.07 1.75 -28.49
N GLU A 143 -14.76 0.62 -28.67
CA GLU A 143 -14.64 -0.26 -29.83
C GLU A 143 -15.76 -0.03 -30.85
N SER A 144 -16.94 0.44 -30.41
CA SER A 144 -18.06 0.78 -31.30
C SER A 144 -18.60 2.19 -31.04
N GLU A 145 -19.21 2.82 -32.05
CA GLU A 145 -19.77 4.18 -31.90
C GLU A 145 -20.93 4.20 -30.89
N GLU A 146 -21.70 3.12 -30.76
CA GLU A 146 -22.76 3.00 -29.76
C GLU A 146 -22.22 3.05 -28.32
N GLU A 147 -21.00 2.56 -28.10
CA GLU A 147 -20.32 2.71 -26.80
C GLU A 147 -19.99 4.19 -26.55
N SER A 148 -19.52 4.95 -27.55
CA SER A 148 -19.15 6.37 -27.40
C SER A 148 -20.30 7.23 -26.83
N ASP A 149 -21.53 7.01 -27.31
CA ASP A 149 -22.72 7.74 -26.86
C ASP A 149 -23.12 7.40 -25.40
N SER A 150 -22.68 6.25 -24.88
CA SER A 150 -23.06 5.74 -23.56
C SER A 150 -22.28 6.36 -22.40
N ILE A 151 -21.17 7.08 -22.65
CA ILE A 151 -20.31 7.63 -21.58
C ILE A 151 -21.08 8.47 -20.57
N ILE A 152 -22.02 9.32 -21.02
CA ILE A 152 -22.80 10.18 -20.12
C ILE A 152 -23.69 9.34 -19.18
N ASP A 153 -24.22 8.22 -19.67
CA ASP A 153 -25.05 7.33 -18.89
C ASP A 153 -24.24 6.44 -17.95
N ASP A 154 -23.07 6.00 -18.38
CA ASP A 154 -22.10 5.27 -17.55
C ASP A 154 -21.62 6.14 -16.38
N LEU A 155 -21.33 7.41 -16.64
CA LEU A 155 -20.95 8.39 -15.62
C LEU A 155 -22.02 8.57 -14.55
N LYS A 156 -23.29 8.65 -14.95
CA LYS A 156 -24.41 8.79 -14.00
C LYS A 156 -24.62 7.56 -13.14
N LYS A 157 -24.22 6.38 -13.60
CA LYS A 157 -24.51 5.09 -12.94
C LYS A 157 -23.33 4.56 -12.13
N ASN A 158 -22.11 5.03 -12.38
CA ASN A 158 -20.89 4.49 -11.80
C ASN A 158 -20.16 5.50 -10.92
N SER A 159 -20.45 5.46 -9.61
CA SER A 159 -19.78 6.32 -8.62
C SER A 159 -18.26 6.16 -8.56
N ALA A 160 -17.70 4.99 -8.92
CA ALA A 160 -16.25 4.81 -8.98
C ALA A 160 -15.64 5.60 -10.14
N LEU A 161 -16.34 5.66 -11.27
CA LEU A 161 -15.95 6.42 -12.45
C LEU A 161 -16.05 7.93 -12.20
N GLU A 162 -17.14 8.37 -11.56
CA GLU A 162 -17.33 9.76 -11.14
C GLU A 162 -16.16 10.23 -10.26
N ARG A 163 -15.83 9.47 -9.21
CA ARG A 163 -14.70 9.77 -8.32
C ARG A 163 -13.36 9.79 -9.05
N LEU A 164 -13.16 8.93 -10.04
CA LEU A 164 -11.95 8.89 -10.85
C LEU A 164 -11.80 10.19 -11.65
N ILE A 165 -12.88 10.66 -12.27
CA ILE A 165 -12.90 11.92 -13.02
C ILE A 165 -12.71 13.13 -12.11
N GLU A 166 -13.34 13.14 -10.94
CA GLU A 166 -13.15 14.19 -9.94
C GLU A 166 -11.69 14.29 -9.49
N LYS A 167 -11.01 13.15 -9.24
CA LYS A 167 -9.57 13.13 -8.93
C LYS A 167 -8.72 13.77 -10.03
N CYS A 168 -9.13 13.61 -11.29
CA CYS A 168 -8.48 14.20 -12.45
C CYS A 168 -9.03 15.60 -12.78
N GLY A 169 -9.74 16.27 -11.87
CA GLY A 169 -10.23 17.64 -12.05
C GLY A 169 -11.35 17.78 -13.08
N GLY A 170 -12.14 16.73 -13.31
CA GLY A 170 -13.23 16.76 -14.30
C GLY A 170 -12.78 16.58 -15.75
N ARG A 171 -11.50 16.28 -16.00
CA ARG A 171 -10.92 16.24 -17.35
C ARG A 171 -11.01 14.84 -17.94
N PHE A 172 -11.82 14.71 -18.98
CA PHE A 172 -11.89 13.52 -19.79
C PHE A 172 -12.18 13.82 -21.26
N HIS A 173 -11.90 12.84 -22.12
CA HIS A 173 -12.26 12.79 -23.53
C HIS A 173 -12.56 11.35 -23.94
N THR A 174 -13.21 11.15 -25.08
CA THR A 174 -13.48 9.82 -25.66
C THR A 174 -12.78 9.67 -27.01
N CYS A 175 -12.31 8.47 -27.34
CA CYS A 175 -11.69 8.18 -28.64
C CYS A 175 -11.83 6.69 -28.99
N SER A 176 -11.84 6.37 -30.28
CA SER A 176 -11.74 5.00 -30.75
C SER A 176 -10.46 4.32 -30.25
N LYS A 177 -10.57 3.06 -29.84
CA LYS A 177 -9.45 2.24 -29.33
C LYS A 177 -8.26 2.13 -30.30
N ASN A 178 -8.54 2.24 -31.60
CA ASN A 178 -7.56 2.13 -32.67
C ASN A 178 -6.86 3.46 -33.02
N MET A 179 -7.36 4.60 -32.50
CA MET A 179 -6.81 5.95 -32.66
C MET A 179 -6.42 6.31 -34.10
N ASN A 180 -7.23 5.87 -35.07
CA ASN A 180 -6.98 6.07 -36.51
C ASN A 180 -7.94 7.10 -37.16
N ASN A 181 -8.84 7.70 -36.38
CA ASN A 181 -9.73 8.76 -36.84
C ASN A 181 -9.06 10.13 -36.66
N LYS A 182 -8.92 10.87 -37.77
CA LYS A 182 -8.26 12.18 -37.77
C LYS A 182 -9.03 13.25 -37.00
N SER A 183 -10.37 13.25 -37.04
CA SER A 183 -11.17 14.24 -36.32
C SER A 183 -11.08 14.00 -34.82
N GLU A 184 -11.22 12.76 -34.36
CA GLU A 184 -11.06 12.42 -32.95
C GLU A 184 -9.66 12.80 -32.44
N MET A 185 -8.62 12.58 -33.25
CA MET A 185 -7.26 12.96 -32.87
C MET A 185 -7.09 14.47 -32.76
N ARG A 186 -7.65 15.23 -33.70
CA ARG A 186 -7.68 16.69 -33.63
C ARG A 186 -8.39 17.16 -32.36
N ASP A 187 -9.53 16.58 -32.03
CA ASP A 187 -10.32 16.98 -30.87
C ASP A 187 -9.62 16.64 -29.54
N LEU A 188 -8.96 15.48 -29.48
CA LEU A 188 -8.09 15.10 -28.37
C LEU A 188 -6.94 16.12 -28.20
N MET A 189 -6.24 16.47 -29.27
CA MET A 189 -5.13 17.43 -29.20
C MET A 189 -5.60 18.83 -28.79
N ASN A 190 -6.74 19.30 -29.30
CA ASN A 190 -7.36 20.56 -28.86
C ASN A 190 -7.72 20.51 -27.37
N ARG A 191 -8.20 19.36 -26.86
CA ARG A 191 -8.52 19.21 -25.44
C ARG A 191 -7.25 19.27 -24.57
N ILE A 192 -6.14 18.71 -25.04
CA ILE A 192 -4.84 18.78 -24.37
C ILE A 192 -4.30 20.22 -24.36
N GLU A 193 -4.45 20.97 -25.47
CA GLU A 193 -4.11 22.40 -25.54
C GLU A 193 -4.87 23.23 -24.51
N ASN A 194 -6.19 23.02 -24.44
CA ASN A 194 -7.04 23.70 -23.48
C ASN A 194 -6.62 23.37 -22.05
N MET A 195 -6.36 22.09 -21.75
CA MET A 195 -5.87 21.68 -20.43
C MET A 195 -4.54 22.37 -20.07
N PHE A 196 -3.60 22.43 -21.01
CA PHE A 196 -2.31 23.10 -20.79
C PHE A 196 -2.50 24.61 -20.52
N THR A 197 -3.41 25.25 -21.25
CA THR A 197 -3.76 26.66 -21.08
C THR A 197 -4.45 26.92 -19.74
N ASP A 198 -5.41 26.08 -19.35
CA ASP A 198 -6.10 26.14 -18.06
C ASP A 198 -5.13 25.94 -16.89
N ASN A 199 -4.10 25.12 -17.10
CA ASN A 199 -2.96 24.94 -16.21
C ASN A 199 -1.94 26.09 -16.28
N LYS A 200 -2.31 27.26 -16.83
CA LYS A 200 -1.44 28.44 -16.96
C LYS A 200 -0.13 28.15 -17.69
N GLN A 201 -0.19 27.24 -18.67
CA GLN A 201 0.97 26.80 -19.46
C GLN A 201 2.10 26.21 -18.61
N GLN A 202 1.77 25.63 -17.46
CA GLN A 202 2.73 24.91 -16.63
C GLN A 202 2.91 23.48 -17.17
N SER A 203 4.15 23.00 -17.16
CA SER A 203 4.52 21.61 -17.37
C SER A 203 4.78 20.93 -16.02
N TYR A 204 4.69 19.60 -16.01
CA TYR A 204 5.20 18.80 -14.91
C TYR A 204 6.73 18.74 -15.02
N THR A 205 7.44 19.13 -13.96
CA THR A 205 8.89 19.34 -13.97
C THR A 205 9.66 18.29 -13.16
N SER A 206 10.96 18.17 -13.43
CA SER A 206 11.88 17.37 -12.61
C SER A 206 11.94 17.83 -11.15
N GLU A 207 11.72 19.12 -10.86
CA GLU A 207 11.64 19.62 -9.49
C GLU A 207 10.43 19.04 -8.73
N MET A 208 9.27 18.97 -9.40
CA MET A 208 8.06 18.36 -8.83
C MET A 208 8.28 16.87 -8.56
N TYR A 209 8.92 16.17 -9.51
CA TYR A 209 9.30 14.77 -9.33
C TYR A 209 10.27 14.57 -8.17
N ASN A 210 11.37 15.34 -8.11
CA ASN A 210 12.36 15.24 -7.05
C ASN A 210 11.78 15.52 -5.67
N THR A 211 10.80 16.44 -5.59
CA THR A 211 10.06 16.69 -4.35
C THR A 211 9.27 15.46 -3.93
N ALA A 212 8.48 14.88 -4.84
CA ALA A 212 7.70 13.67 -4.58
C ALA A 212 8.59 12.46 -4.22
N PHE A 213 9.71 12.31 -4.92
CA PHE A 213 10.69 11.24 -4.69
C PHE A 213 11.24 11.30 -3.26
N ARG A 214 11.66 12.48 -2.79
CA ARG A 214 12.16 12.68 -1.42
C ARG A 214 11.08 12.45 -0.37
N GLU A 215 9.87 12.95 -0.59
CA GLU A 215 8.73 12.72 0.31
C GLU A 215 8.43 11.22 0.46
N ARG A 216 8.51 10.47 -0.64
CA ARG A 216 8.33 9.01 -0.65
C ARG A 216 9.45 8.27 0.10
N GLU A 217 10.72 8.64 -0.11
CA GLU A 217 11.86 8.07 0.64
C GLU A 217 11.72 8.34 2.15
N ASP A 218 11.37 9.57 2.53
CA ASP A 218 11.18 9.95 3.93
C ASP A 218 10.04 9.16 4.59
N LEU A 219 8.93 8.93 3.88
CA LEU A 219 7.82 8.10 4.35
C LEU A 219 8.24 6.63 4.53
N GLN A 220 9.02 6.06 3.60
CA GLN A 220 9.55 4.70 3.73
C GLN A 220 10.50 4.58 4.91
N ASN A 221 11.40 5.55 5.10
CA ASN A 221 12.32 5.61 6.22
C ASN A 221 11.58 5.70 7.57
N ARG A 222 10.54 6.54 7.66
CA ARG A 222 9.69 6.68 8.86
C ARG A 222 8.91 5.40 9.17
N THR A 223 8.35 4.75 8.16
CA THR A 223 7.57 3.51 8.34
C THR A 223 8.48 2.39 8.86
N SER A 224 9.68 2.26 8.28
CA SER A 224 10.71 1.33 8.74
C SER A 224 11.13 1.56 10.20
N GLN A 225 11.23 2.83 10.63
CA GLN A 225 11.54 3.18 12.03
C GLN A 225 10.36 2.90 12.98
N SER A 226 9.12 3.17 12.57
CA SER A 226 7.89 2.90 13.33
C SER A 226 7.71 1.40 13.60
N ASP A 227 7.95 0.58 12.57
CA ASP A 227 7.88 -0.88 12.69
C ASP A 227 8.96 -1.40 13.66
N TYR A 228 10.18 -0.85 13.58
CA TYR A 228 11.26 -1.18 14.51
C TYR A 228 10.90 -0.84 15.97
N HIS A 229 10.33 0.35 16.21
CA HIS A 229 9.92 0.77 17.55
C HIS A 229 8.76 -0.07 18.10
N THR A 230 7.80 -0.43 17.23
CA THR A 230 6.66 -1.29 17.59
C THR A 230 7.12 -2.71 17.98
N VAL A 231 8.06 -3.28 17.23
CA VAL A 231 8.63 -4.61 17.52
C VAL A 231 9.41 -4.60 18.84
N ILE A 232 10.21 -3.57 19.10
CA ILE A 232 10.91 -3.41 20.38
C ILE A 232 9.92 -3.26 21.54
N GLY A 233 8.89 -2.42 21.39
CA GLY A 233 7.86 -2.23 22.41
C GLY A 233 7.13 -3.53 22.78
N LYS A 234 6.74 -4.32 21.78
CA LYS A 234 6.13 -5.65 21.99
C LYS A 234 7.09 -6.63 22.68
N THR A 235 8.37 -6.61 22.30
CA THR A 235 9.41 -7.47 22.87
C THR A 235 9.68 -7.11 24.34
N MET A 236 9.79 -5.82 24.67
CA MET A 236 9.96 -5.34 26.03
C MET A 236 8.74 -5.69 26.90
N HIS A 237 7.51 -5.49 26.39
CA HIS A 237 6.29 -5.84 27.11
C HIS A 237 6.23 -7.34 27.43
N CYS A 238 6.52 -8.21 26.46
CA CYS A 238 6.60 -9.67 26.68
C CYS A 238 7.66 -10.03 27.74
N THR A 239 8.81 -9.38 27.73
CA THR A 239 9.90 -9.65 28.69
C THR A 239 9.48 -9.25 30.10
N LEU A 240 8.93 -8.05 30.27
CA LEU A 240 8.45 -7.55 31.56
C LEU A 240 7.33 -8.43 32.14
N MET A 241 6.42 -8.91 31.29
CA MET A 241 5.35 -9.82 31.71
C MET A 241 5.88 -11.19 32.16
N LYS A 242 6.91 -11.72 31.48
CA LYS A 242 7.59 -12.96 31.90
C LYS A 242 8.29 -12.78 33.25
N GLU A 243 8.99 -11.66 33.47
CA GLU A 243 9.65 -11.36 34.75
C GLU A 243 8.66 -11.22 35.90
N LYS A 244 7.53 -10.51 35.69
CA LYS A 244 6.47 -10.42 36.69
C LYS A 244 5.89 -11.80 37.05
N ARG A 245 5.61 -12.63 36.04
CA ARG A 245 5.10 -14.00 36.25
C ARG A 245 6.10 -14.87 37.00
N GLN A 246 7.39 -14.76 36.69
CA GLN A 246 8.44 -15.49 37.39
C GLN A 246 8.56 -15.04 38.85
N THR A 247 8.53 -13.73 39.09
CA THR A 247 8.57 -13.14 40.44
C THR A 247 7.38 -13.62 41.27
N GLN A 248 6.19 -13.64 40.68
CA GLN A 248 4.98 -14.13 41.33
C GLN A 248 5.11 -15.63 41.69
N ARG A 249 5.54 -16.48 40.76
CA ARG A 249 5.78 -17.90 41.02
C ARG A 249 6.79 -18.13 42.14
N VAL A 250 7.87 -17.34 42.18
CA VAL A 250 8.88 -17.41 43.26
C VAL A 250 8.26 -17.04 44.60
N SER A 251 7.44 -15.98 44.65
CA SER A 251 6.76 -15.58 45.89
C SER A 251 5.76 -16.61 46.39
N GLU A 252 4.96 -17.22 45.49
CA GLU A 252 4.03 -18.30 45.85
C GLU A 252 4.76 -19.54 46.37
N CYS A 253 5.88 -19.90 45.73
CA CYS A 253 6.71 -21.02 46.18
C CYS A 253 7.31 -20.76 47.56
N ARG A 254 7.77 -19.52 47.84
CA ARG A 254 8.24 -19.11 49.17
C ARG A 254 7.17 -19.33 50.23
N VAL A 255 5.94 -18.87 49.99
CA VAL A 255 4.82 -19.04 50.95
C VAL A 255 4.53 -20.52 51.22
N LYS A 256 4.53 -21.37 50.19
CA LYS A 256 4.31 -22.82 50.35
C LYS A 256 5.42 -23.47 51.18
N ILE A 257 6.68 -23.16 50.88
CA ILE A 257 7.83 -23.67 51.62
C ILE A 257 7.74 -23.25 53.10
N GLU A 258 7.32 -22.02 53.38
CA GLU A 258 7.19 -21.50 54.74
C GLU A 258 6.05 -22.19 55.51
N HIS A 259 4.92 -22.43 54.85
CA HIS A 259 3.83 -23.22 55.42
C HIS A 259 4.23 -24.67 55.72
N GLU A 260 4.92 -25.36 54.79
CA GLU A 260 5.41 -26.72 55.00
C GLU A 260 6.43 -26.82 56.15
N LYS A 261 7.26 -25.80 56.34
CA LYS A 261 8.18 -25.72 57.48
C LYS A 261 7.41 -25.66 58.80
N GLU A 262 6.35 -24.86 58.86
CA GLU A 262 5.53 -24.73 60.08
C GLU A 262 4.74 -26.02 60.38
N VAL A 263 4.17 -26.66 59.35
CA VAL A 263 3.50 -27.97 59.49
C VAL A 263 4.47 -29.03 60.01
N ARG A 264 5.68 -29.13 59.44
CA ARG A 264 6.72 -30.07 59.93
C ARG A 264 7.10 -29.80 61.38
N LYS A 265 7.28 -28.54 61.76
CA LYS A 265 7.60 -28.13 63.14
C LYS A 265 6.47 -28.55 64.10
N ASN A 266 5.22 -28.36 63.71
CA ASN A 266 4.06 -28.78 64.51
C ASN A 266 3.99 -30.31 64.65
N SER A 267 4.22 -31.07 63.57
CA SER A 267 4.27 -32.53 63.61
C SER A 267 5.35 -33.01 64.59
N MET A 268 6.57 -32.49 64.48
CA MET A 268 7.66 -32.85 65.40
C MET A 268 7.31 -32.55 66.86
N ASN A 269 6.61 -31.44 67.12
CA ASN A 269 6.17 -31.10 68.47
C ASN A 269 5.13 -32.10 69.03
N VAL A 270 4.21 -32.57 68.18
CA VAL A 270 3.23 -33.62 68.54
C VAL A 270 3.94 -34.95 68.84
N ASP A 271 4.89 -35.37 68.00
CA ASP A 271 5.68 -36.59 68.21
C ASP A 271 6.44 -36.53 69.54
N ILE A 272 7.06 -35.38 69.86
CA ILE A 272 7.73 -35.14 71.16
C ILE A 272 6.73 -35.26 72.32
N GLN A 273 5.49 -34.77 72.19
CA GLN A 273 4.48 -34.89 73.25
C GLN A 273 4.02 -36.35 73.45
N LEU A 274 3.78 -37.09 72.37
CA LEU A 274 3.41 -38.51 72.44
C LEU A 274 4.48 -39.35 73.15
N ILE A 275 5.77 -39.10 72.84
CA ILE A 275 6.90 -39.72 73.53
C ILE A 275 6.83 -39.41 75.04
N LYS A 276 6.59 -38.15 75.44
CA LYS A 276 6.44 -37.78 76.87
C LYS A 276 5.28 -38.51 77.55
N ILE A 277 4.16 -38.72 76.87
CA ILE A 277 3.00 -39.46 77.40
C ILE A 277 3.33 -40.94 77.57
N PHE A 278 3.96 -41.56 76.56
CA PHE A 278 4.35 -42.97 76.61
C PHE A 278 5.27 -43.26 77.81
N PHE A 279 6.28 -42.41 78.02
CA PHE A 279 7.16 -42.51 79.19
C PHE A 279 6.44 -42.25 80.52
N LYS A 280 5.39 -41.41 80.57
CA LYS A 280 4.52 -41.28 81.76
C LYS A 280 3.65 -42.52 82.01
N GLY A 281 3.16 -43.18 80.97
CA GLY A 281 2.27 -44.36 81.05
C GLY A 281 2.98 -45.63 81.53
N ILE A 282 4.22 -45.87 81.08
CA ILE A 282 5.05 -46.96 81.60
C ILE A 282 5.36 -46.77 83.09
N VAL A 283 5.44 -45.53 83.55
CA VAL A 283 5.74 -45.17 84.94
C VAL A 283 4.48 -45.13 85.83
N HIS A 284 3.28 -45.34 85.27
CA HIS A 284 2.01 -45.34 86.03
C HIS A 284 1.30 -46.72 86.12
N PRO A 285 1.98 -47.80 86.53
CA PRO A 285 1.33 -49.01 87.01
C PRO A 285 0.72 -48.70 88.38
N LYS A 286 -0.54 -49.06 88.61
CA LYS A 286 -1.03 -49.26 89.98
C LYS A 286 -1.84 -50.53 90.02
N MET A 287 -1.22 -51.58 90.56
CA MET A 287 -1.27 -51.86 91.99
C MET A 287 -2.71 -52.14 92.43
N LYS A 288 -3.09 -53.42 92.39
CA LYS A 288 -4.10 -54.04 93.26
C LYS A 288 -4.03 -55.56 93.06
N ILE A 289 -3.33 -56.24 93.95
CA ILE A 289 -3.69 -57.52 94.60
C ILE A 289 -2.59 -57.76 95.66
N LEU A 290 -2.89 -57.36 96.89
CA LEU A 290 -2.47 -58.08 98.10
C LEU A 290 -3.27 -57.52 99.28
N SER A 291 -4.42 -58.16 99.53
CA SER A 291 -4.97 -58.28 100.88
C SER A 291 -5.95 -59.45 100.90
N LEU A 292 -5.87 -60.25 101.98
CA LEU A 292 -6.66 -61.44 102.36
C LEU A 292 -5.89 -62.72 102.01
N ILE A 293 -5.30 -63.45 102.95
CA ILE A 293 -5.92 -64.20 104.06
C ILE A 293 -4.97 -64.14 105.31
N THR A 294 -5.30 -63.41 106.39
CA THR A 294 -5.81 -63.88 107.72
C THR A 294 -5.10 -65.12 108.32
N HIS A 295 -4.18 -64.94 109.30
CA HIS A 295 -4.33 -65.21 110.77
C HIS A 295 -4.14 -66.69 111.21
N PRO A 296 -3.88 -67.05 112.49
CA PRO A 296 -2.78 -66.69 113.42
C PRO A 296 -2.21 -67.96 114.15
N HIS A 297 -1.46 -67.76 115.26
CA HIS A 297 -0.92 -68.70 116.29
C HIS A 297 0.56 -69.13 116.15
N VAL A 298 1.53 -68.76 117.03
CA VAL A 298 1.68 -68.96 118.51
C VAL A 298 2.05 -70.44 118.80
N VAL A 299 3.11 -70.87 119.51
CA VAL A 299 4.02 -70.33 120.56
C VAL A 299 5.41 -71.06 120.48
N PRO A 300 6.35 -71.06 121.47
CA PRO A 300 7.79 -70.96 121.17
C PRO A 300 8.62 -72.19 121.60
N ASN A 301 9.93 -72.06 121.36
CA ASN A 301 11.14 -72.79 121.78
C ASN A 301 11.12 -73.62 123.10
N PRO A 302 12.08 -74.56 123.31
CA PRO A 302 13.56 -74.34 123.19
C PRO A 302 14.25 -75.03 122.01
#